data_AF-A0AA36A0F8-F1
#
_entry.id   AF-A0AA36A0F8-F1
#
_cell.length_a   1.000
_cell.length_b   1.000
_cell.length_c   1.000
_cell.angle_alpha   90.00
_cell.angle_beta   90.00
_cell.angle_gamma   90.00
#
_symmetry.space_group_name_H-M   'P 1'
#
loop_
_entity.id
_entity.type
_entity.pdbx_description
1 polymer ?
#
loop_
_entity_poly.entity_id
_entity_poly.type
_entity_poly.pdbx_seq_one_letter_code
_entity_poly.pdbx_strand_id
1 'polypeptide(L)'
;MEDANVESGEVDNIGNTVKFLLDCKENGEVLGKQVPPSIYMVPSVIRDLSPTCFNPKVVSIGPLHRHDEHLQGFEIQKQTYLHNWLRRLGTVPKQTLRTCVEKVIQSIETIKECYGRSVTYNDLELAKMMVIDGCFILEFIQNESEKSSGCNMMITPLIVYDLLLIENQIPFFVLKIIFDCTIVASGRMHINSSFTQHISVLLGYYKVFESNSVVPNVSLDSTTDHLLHFVHKYYQPVEPMPSVFVEANPKGHTAVELHRAGMKFKPNEDENWAMALKLELPSSFFFHGSQFSQPFPRFHGYNGLRLGCQ
;
A
#
# COMPACT_ATOMS: atom_id res chain seq x y z
N MET A 1 22.31 62.80 36.31
CA MET A 1 21.86 61.42 36.52
C MET A 1 20.96 61.10 35.35
N GLU A 2 21.31 60.00 34.70
CA GLU A 2 20.67 59.45 33.51
C GLU A 2 19.18 59.19 33.76
N ASP A 3 18.37 59.26 32.71
CA ASP A 3 17.49 58.14 32.38
C ASP A 3 17.22 58.13 30.88
N ALA A 4 17.63 57.03 30.27
CA ALA A 4 17.59 56.76 28.85
C ALA A 4 16.15 56.44 28.40
N ASN A 5 15.69 57.13 27.36
CA ASN A 5 14.49 56.73 26.63
C ASN A 5 14.90 55.64 25.63
N VAL A 6 14.68 54.38 26.00
CA VAL A 6 14.83 53.22 25.10
C VAL A 6 13.59 53.13 24.23
N GLU A 7 13.78 53.20 22.91
CA GLU A 7 12.77 52.91 21.88
C GLU A 7 12.12 51.54 22.12
N SER A 8 10.82 51.53 22.44
CA SER A 8 10.00 50.31 22.39
C SER A 8 9.48 50.13 20.95
N GLY A 9 10.37 49.75 20.04
CA GLY A 9 10.08 49.60 18.63
C GLY A 9 10.03 48.15 18.15
N GLU A 10 9.55 47.17 18.93
CA GLU A 10 9.64 45.77 18.46
C GLU A 10 8.70 44.75 19.14
N VAL A 11 7.43 45.07 19.41
CA VAL A 11 6.52 44.08 20.05
C VAL A 11 5.32 43.67 19.19
N ASP A 12 5.03 44.31 18.06
CA ASP A 12 3.79 44.04 17.30
C ASP A 12 4.00 43.36 15.92
N ASN A 13 5.21 42.90 15.61
CA ASN A 13 5.50 42.35 14.28
C ASN A 13 5.04 40.89 14.12
N ILE A 14 5.06 40.09 15.19
CA ILE A 14 4.68 38.67 15.15
C ILE A 14 3.16 38.53 14.99
N GLY A 15 2.38 39.29 15.78
CA GLY A 15 0.92 39.27 15.71
C GLY A 15 0.41 39.68 14.33
N ASN A 16 1.01 40.70 13.74
CA ASN A 16 0.67 41.16 12.40
C ASN A 16 1.11 40.19 11.30
N THR A 17 2.25 39.52 11.46
CA THR A 17 2.73 38.50 10.51
C THR A 17 1.84 37.25 10.53
N VAL A 18 1.44 36.78 11.72
CA VAL A 18 0.52 35.64 11.87
C VAL A 18 -0.87 36.01 11.36
N LYS A 19 -1.34 37.23 11.62
CA LYS A 19 -2.61 37.71 11.11
C LYS A 19 -2.61 37.85 9.59
N PHE A 20 -1.50 38.27 8.98
CA PHE A 20 -1.34 38.27 7.53
C PHE A 20 -1.41 36.85 6.93
N LEU A 21 -0.79 35.86 7.58
CA LEU A 21 -0.93 34.45 7.19
C LEU A 21 -2.37 33.93 7.30
N LEU A 22 -3.13 34.37 8.30
CA LEU A 22 -4.52 34.00 8.51
C LEU A 22 -5.50 34.75 7.58
N ASP A 23 -5.16 35.99 7.19
CA ASP A 23 -5.96 36.85 6.30
C ASP A 23 -5.64 36.63 4.81
N CYS A 24 -4.63 35.82 4.48
CA CYS A 24 -4.42 35.26 3.15
C CYS A 24 -5.62 34.38 2.78
N LYS A 25 -6.71 34.98 2.30
CA LYS A 25 -7.74 34.28 1.55
C LYS A 25 -7.06 33.51 0.42
N GLU A 26 -7.33 32.22 0.34
CA GLU A 26 -7.13 31.45 -0.89
C GLU A 26 -7.75 32.27 -2.03
N ASN A 27 -6.91 32.90 -2.85
CA ASN A 27 -7.30 33.22 -4.20
C ASN A 27 -7.73 31.88 -4.78
N GLY A 28 -9.03 31.73 -5.05
CA GLY A 28 -9.64 30.49 -5.46
C GLY A 28 -9.08 30.00 -6.79
N GLU A 29 -7.87 29.43 -6.77
CA GLU A 29 -7.67 28.17 -7.43
C GLU A 29 -8.54 27.20 -6.66
N VAL A 30 -9.55 26.65 -7.35
CA VAL A 30 -10.27 25.48 -6.89
C VAL A 30 -9.19 24.49 -6.45
N LEU A 31 -9.00 24.30 -5.14
CA LEU A 31 -8.26 23.17 -4.60
C LEU A 31 -9.03 21.96 -5.11
N GLY A 32 -8.65 21.49 -6.31
CA GLY A 32 -9.25 20.31 -6.91
C GLY A 32 -9.18 19.25 -5.84
N LYS A 33 -10.33 18.68 -5.45
CA LYS A 33 -10.47 17.67 -4.39
C LYS A 33 -9.17 16.88 -4.29
N GLN A 34 -8.32 17.20 -3.30
CA GLN A 34 -7.03 16.54 -3.19
C GLN A 34 -7.36 15.09 -2.82
N VAL A 35 -7.23 14.20 -3.79
CA VAL A 35 -7.39 12.77 -3.55
C VAL A 35 -6.23 12.39 -2.63
N PRO A 36 -6.51 11.79 -1.46
CA PRO A 36 -5.44 11.39 -0.56
C PRO A 36 -4.50 10.40 -1.26
N PRO A 37 -3.20 10.42 -0.95
CA PRO A 37 -2.25 9.48 -1.54
C PRO A 37 -2.65 8.04 -1.22
N SER A 38 -2.56 7.17 -2.22
CA SER A 38 -2.85 5.75 -2.05
C SER A 38 -1.64 4.96 -1.55
N ILE A 39 -0.42 5.50 -1.68
CA ILE A 39 0.82 4.90 -1.20
C ILE A 39 1.56 5.94 -0.37
N TYR A 40 1.86 5.63 0.89
CA TYR A 40 2.42 6.62 1.81
C TYR A 40 3.24 5.99 2.92
N MET A 41 4.20 6.75 3.45
CA MET A 41 4.86 6.43 4.72
C MET A 41 3.86 6.59 5.86
N VAL A 42 3.70 5.55 6.66
CA VAL A 42 2.80 5.57 7.82
C VAL A 42 3.34 6.60 8.84
N PRO A 43 2.47 7.42 9.47
CA PRO A 43 2.91 8.38 10.47
C PRO A 43 3.77 7.75 11.58
N SER A 44 4.82 8.45 12.00
CA SER A 44 5.76 7.96 13.02
C SER A 44 5.07 7.47 14.29
N VAL A 45 4.04 8.18 14.75
CA VAL A 45 3.24 7.80 15.93
C VAL A 45 2.67 6.38 15.83
N ILE A 46 2.30 5.93 14.63
CA ILE A 46 1.81 4.57 14.40
C ILE A 46 2.99 3.61 14.21
N ARG A 47 4.04 4.02 13.51
CA ARG A 47 5.26 3.23 13.31
C ARG A 47 5.94 2.88 14.62
N ASP A 48 6.03 3.82 15.56
CA ASP A 48 6.69 3.65 16.85
C ASP A 48 6.01 2.59 17.71
N LEU A 49 4.73 2.31 17.48
CA LEU A 49 4.00 1.22 18.15
C LEU A 49 4.42 -0.16 17.64
N SER A 50 4.87 -0.27 16.39
CA SER A 50 5.38 -1.52 15.81
C SER A 50 6.30 -1.25 14.61
N PRO A 51 7.57 -0.85 14.86
CA PRO A 51 8.48 -0.44 13.79
C PRO A 51 8.73 -1.56 12.76
N THR A 52 8.69 -2.81 13.22
CA THR A 52 8.94 -3.98 12.38
C THR A 52 7.80 -4.29 11.41
N CYS A 53 6.57 -3.82 11.64
CA CYS A 53 5.42 -4.19 10.79
C CYS A 53 5.26 -3.30 9.55
N PHE A 54 6.13 -2.31 9.35
CA PHE A 54 6.12 -1.42 8.17
C PHE A 54 7.41 -1.49 7.35
N ASN A 55 8.52 -1.94 7.95
CA ASN A 55 9.80 -2.03 7.25
C ASN A 55 9.89 -3.34 6.44
N PRO A 56 10.16 -3.26 5.13
CA PRO A 56 10.46 -4.44 4.33
C PRO A 56 11.71 -5.18 4.84
N LYS A 57 11.70 -6.49 4.65
CA LYS A 57 12.70 -7.43 5.20
C LYS A 57 13.78 -7.82 4.19
N VAL A 58 13.40 -7.94 2.93
CA VAL A 58 14.23 -8.50 1.86
C VAL A 58 14.28 -7.58 0.66
N VAL A 59 13.13 -7.07 0.20
CA VAL A 59 13.04 -6.34 -1.06
C VAL A 59 12.29 -5.02 -0.91
N SER A 60 12.94 -3.93 -1.34
CA SER A 60 12.26 -2.66 -1.57
C SER A 60 11.50 -2.68 -2.89
N ILE A 61 10.30 -2.13 -2.90
CA ILE A 61 9.41 -1.97 -4.04
C ILE A 61 8.93 -0.53 -4.09
N GLY A 62 9.28 0.14 -5.17
CA GLY A 62 9.05 1.56 -5.31
C GLY A 62 10.03 2.42 -4.49
N PRO A 63 9.70 3.70 -4.32
CA PRO A 63 10.66 4.74 -3.94
C PRO A 63 10.87 4.90 -2.44
N LEU A 64 9.94 4.44 -1.61
CA LEU A 64 9.87 4.81 -0.19
C LEU A 64 10.99 4.16 0.65
N HIS A 65 11.28 2.87 0.42
CA HIS A 65 12.36 2.13 1.10
C HIS A 65 13.61 1.93 0.24
N ARG A 66 13.68 2.62 -0.90
CA ARG A 66 14.68 2.37 -1.94
C ARG A 66 16.12 2.55 -1.46
N HIS A 67 16.35 3.39 -0.45
CA HIS A 67 17.68 3.73 0.06
C HIS A 67 18.04 2.97 1.34
N ASP A 68 17.17 2.09 1.83
CA ASP A 68 17.45 1.32 3.04
C ASP A 68 18.63 0.39 2.77
N GLU A 69 19.69 0.52 3.58
CA GLU A 69 20.98 -0.14 3.36
C GLU A 69 20.85 -1.67 3.34
N HIS A 70 20.00 -2.23 4.22
CA HIS A 70 19.79 -3.68 4.31
C HIS A 70 19.08 -4.28 3.10
N LEU A 71 18.43 -3.45 2.27
CA LEU A 71 17.69 -3.89 1.07
C LEU A 71 18.51 -3.74 -0.21
N GLN A 72 19.60 -2.94 -0.20
CA GLN A 72 20.43 -2.68 -1.38
C GLN A 72 20.99 -3.96 -2.00
N GLY A 73 21.31 -4.95 -1.15
CA GLY A 73 21.78 -6.25 -1.61
C GLY A 73 20.84 -6.89 -2.61
N PHE A 74 19.52 -6.75 -2.43
CA PHE A 74 18.49 -7.39 -3.26
C PHE A 74 18.20 -6.65 -4.58
N GLU A 75 18.62 -5.39 -4.70
CA GLU A 75 18.44 -4.60 -5.92
C GLU A 75 19.13 -5.21 -7.14
N ILE A 76 20.23 -5.92 -6.92
CA ILE A 76 20.95 -6.65 -7.96
C ILE A 76 20.14 -7.87 -8.41
N GLN A 77 19.56 -8.64 -7.47
CA GLN A 77 18.69 -9.77 -7.82
C GLN A 77 17.52 -9.33 -8.71
N LYS A 78 16.91 -8.17 -8.46
CA LYS A 78 15.79 -7.68 -9.29
C LYS A 78 16.15 -7.57 -10.78
N GLN A 79 17.39 -7.26 -11.12
CA GLN A 79 17.85 -7.25 -12.50
C GLN A 79 17.82 -8.65 -13.13
N THR A 80 18.17 -9.68 -12.36
CA THR A 80 18.05 -11.09 -12.79
C THR A 80 16.59 -11.47 -13.05
N TYR A 81 15.65 -11.06 -12.18
CA TYR A 81 14.22 -11.29 -12.40
C TYR A 81 13.71 -10.57 -13.65
N LEU A 82 14.11 -9.32 -13.87
CA LEU A 82 13.79 -8.59 -15.09
C LEU A 82 14.32 -9.32 -16.33
N HIS A 83 15.57 -9.79 -16.30
CA HIS A 83 16.13 -10.56 -17.43
C HIS A 83 15.37 -11.87 -17.67
N ASN A 84 15.00 -12.58 -16.59
CA ASN A 84 14.21 -13.80 -16.67
C ASN A 84 12.82 -13.55 -17.27
N TRP A 85 12.14 -12.47 -16.86
CA TRP A 85 10.85 -12.06 -17.42
C TRP A 85 10.92 -11.86 -18.94
N LEU A 86 11.88 -11.05 -19.39
CA LEU A 86 12.04 -10.73 -20.81
C LEU A 86 12.40 -11.96 -21.64
N ARG A 87 13.25 -12.84 -21.08
CA ARG A 87 13.64 -14.12 -21.70
C ARG A 87 12.46 -15.08 -21.80
N ARG A 88 11.66 -15.24 -20.74
CA ARG A 88 10.46 -16.08 -20.70
C ARG A 88 9.48 -15.71 -21.81
N LEU A 89 9.30 -14.41 -22.01
CA LEU A 89 8.44 -13.88 -23.06
C LEU A 89 9.09 -13.87 -24.45
N GLY A 90 10.38 -14.20 -24.59
CA GLY A 90 11.07 -14.20 -25.89
C GLY A 90 11.12 -12.81 -26.55
N THR A 91 11.09 -11.74 -25.75
CA THR A 91 11.06 -10.37 -26.26
C THR A 91 12.45 -9.88 -26.68
N VAL A 92 12.50 -8.79 -27.47
CA VAL A 92 13.75 -8.05 -27.75
C VAL A 92 14.04 -7.10 -26.57
N PRO A 93 14.96 -7.43 -25.65
CA PRO A 93 14.99 -6.82 -24.31
C PRO A 93 15.12 -5.29 -24.34
N LYS A 94 16.01 -4.78 -25.19
CA LYS A 94 16.31 -3.33 -25.27
C LYS A 94 15.12 -2.52 -25.77
N GLN A 95 14.41 -3.00 -26.80
CA GLN A 95 13.28 -2.29 -27.37
C GLN A 95 12.07 -2.34 -26.42
N THR A 96 11.80 -3.50 -25.83
CA THR A 96 10.71 -3.67 -24.87
C THR A 96 10.90 -2.77 -23.65
N LEU A 97 12.09 -2.78 -23.04
CA LEU A 97 12.38 -1.92 -21.88
C LEU A 97 12.28 -0.45 -22.21
N ARG A 98 12.73 -0.03 -23.41
CA ARG A 98 12.59 1.34 -23.86
C ARG A 98 11.12 1.75 -23.92
N THR A 99 10.28 0.93 -24.55
CA THR A 99 8.83 1.16 -24.62
C THR A 99 8.20 1.21 -23.23
N CYS A 100 8.57 0.31 -22.30
CA CYS A 100 8.09 0.33 -20.93
C CYS A 100 8.42 1.66 -20.24
N VAL A 101 9.69 2.09 -20.29
CA VAL A 101 10.13 3.35 -19.67
C VAL A 101 9.40 4.54 -20.30
N GLU A 102 9.26 4.59 -21.62
CA GLU A 102 8.56 5.68 -22.32
C GLU A 102 7.09 5.77 -21.88
N LYS A 103 6.36 4.65 -21.79
CA LYS A 103 4.97 4.63 -21.31
C LYS A 103 4.83 4.97 -19.82
N VAL A 104 5.77 4.53 -18.99
CA VAL A 104 5.78 4.86 -17.56
C VAL A 104 6.05 6.35 -17.36
N ILE A 105 6.98 6.95 -18.11
CA ILE A 105 7.24 8.39 -18.10
C ILE A 105 5.98 9.18 -18.48
N GLN A 106 5.20 8.71 -19.47
CA GLN A 106 3.93 9.36 -19.83
C GLN A 106 2.91 9.41 -18.67
N SER A 107 3.06 8.53 -17.68
CA SER A 107 2.19 8.47 -16.50
C SER A 107 2.85 9.03 -15.23
N ILE A 108 3.99 9.71 -15.34
CA ILE A 108 4.83 10.05 -14.18
C ILE A 108 4.14 10.95 -13.17
N GLU A 109 3.31 11.90 -13.63
CA GLU A 109 2.60 12.81 -12.75
C GLU A 109 1.55 12.07 -11.91
N THR A 110 0.80 11.14 -12.52
CA THR A 110 -0.13 10.27 -11.79
C THR A 110 0.61 9.35 -10.81
N ILE A 111 1.80 8.85 -11.18
CA ILE A 111 2.64 8.06 -10.26
C ILE A 111 3.00 8.91 -9.04
N LYS A 112 3.47 10.15 -9.23
CA LYS A 112 3.80 11.05 -8.12
C LYS A 112 2.59 11.36 -7.25
N GLU A 113 1.41 11.54 -7.84
CA GLU A 113 0.15 11.75 -7.11
C GLU A 113 -0.20 10.57 -6.21
N CYS A 114 0.03 9.32 -6.63
CA CYS A 114 -0.16 8.15 -5.77
C CYS A 114 0.67 8.23 -4.47
N TYR A 115 1.83 8.88 -4.51
CA TYR A 115 2.71 9.11 -3.36
C TYR A 115 2.50 10.47 -2.67
N GLY A 116 1.45 11.22 -3.04
CA GLY A 116 1.20 12.56 -2.50
C GLY A 116 2.30 13.56 -2.86
N ARG A 117 2.99 13.32 -3.98
CA ARG A 117 4.12 14.11 -4.50
C ARG A 117 5.30 14.22 -3.51
N SER A 118 5.41 13.27 -2.58
CA SER A 118 6.50 13.22 -1.58
C SER A 118 7.82 12.66 -2.11
N VAL A 119 7.80 12.03 -3.30
CA VAL A 119 8.97 11.38 -3.90
C VAL A 119 9.92 12.39 -4.55
N THR A 120 11.22 12.31 -4.25
CA THR A 120 12.24 13.28 -4.66
C THR A 120 13.10 12.85 -5.85
N TYR A 121 12.78 11.73 -6.49
CA TYR A 121 13.50 11.20 -7.65
C TYR A 121 13.21 12.03 -8.89
N ASN A 122 14.17 12.11 -9.81
CA ASN A 122 13.84 12.62 -11.14
C ASN A 122 12.97 11.62 -11.91
N ASP A 123 12.26 12.12 -12.91
CA ASP A 123 11.25 11.35 -13.65
C ASP A 123 11.81 10.09 -14.29
N LEU A 124 13.04 10.16 -14.81
CA LEU A 124 13.69 9.03 -15.46
C LEU A 124 14.11 7.96 -14.46
N GLU A 125 14.66 8.36 -13.31
CA GLU A 125 15.01 7.45 -12.21
C GLU A 125 13.78 6.75 -11.66
N LEU A 126 12.71 7.51 -11.39
CA LEU A 126 11.45 6.97 -10.91
C LEU A 126 10.86 6.00 -11.93
N ALA A 127 10.83 6.35 -13.22
CA ALA A 127 10.33 5.47 -14.26
C ALA A 127 11.13 4.17 -14.39
N LYS A 128 12.47 4.23 -14.34
CA LYS A 128 13.32 3.03 -14.35
C LYS A 128 13.06 2.14 -13.15
N MET A 129 12.92 2.72 -11.96
CA MET A 129 12.58 2.01 -10.74
C MET A 129 11.25 1.27 -10.88
N MET A 130 10.21 1.96 -11.35
CA MET A 130 8.90 1.37 -11.63
C MET A 130 8.97 0.18 -12.58
N VAL A 131 9.75 0.29 -13.67
CA VAL A 131 9.92 -0.79 -14.64
C VAL A 131 10.67 -1.99 -14.04
N ILE A 132 11.76 -1.76 -13.30
CA ILE A 132 12.54 -2.82 -12.66
C ILE A 132 11.67 -3.56 -11.63
N ASP A 133 11.01 -2.81 -10.76
CA ASP A 133 10.21 -3.37 -9.67
C ASP A 133 8.96 -4.06 -10.20
N GLY A 134 8.31 -3.49 -11.23
CA GLY A 134 7.19 -4.13 -11.89
C GLY A 134 7.56 -5.43 -12.60
N CYS A 135 8.69 -5.48 -13.33
CA CYS A 135 9.18 -6.72 -13.92
C CYS A 135 9.54 -7.77 -12.86
N PHE A 136 10.14 -7.35 -11.73
CA PHE A 136 10.40 -8.23 -10.60
C PHE A 136 9.11 -8.85 -10.06
N ILE A 137 8.08 -8.03 -9.78
CA ILE A 137 6.79 -8.48 -9.26
C ILE A 137 6.14 -9.48 -10.24
N LEU A 138 6.11 -9.17 -11.53
CA LEU A 138 5.51 -10.02 -12.56
C LEU A 138 6.21 -11.39 -12.66
N GLU A 139 7.54 -11.40 -12.74
CA GLU A 139 8.31 -12.66 -12.80
C GLU A 139 8.23 -13.46 -11.51
N PHE A 140 8.22 -12.79 -10.35
CA PHE A 140 8.07 -13.45 -9.05
C PHE A 140 6.72 -14.16 -8.96
N ILE A 141 5.62 -13.45 -9.24
CA ILE A 141 4.27 -14.02 -9.25
C ILE A 141 4.18 -15.18 -10.26
N GLN A 142 4.73 -15.01 -11.46
CA GLN A 142 4.71 -16.05 -12.49
C GLN A 142 5.45 -17.32 -12.05
N ASN A 143 6.67 -17.17 -11.50
CA ASN A 143 7.47 -18.30 -11.03
C ASN A 143 6.78 -19.10 -9.92
N GLU A 144 6.21 -18.41 -8.94
CA GLU A 144 5.51 -19.07 -7.84
C GLU A 144 4.22 -19.75 -8.32
N SER A 145 3.54 -19.21 -9.33
CA SER A 145 2.34 -19.83 -9.91
C SER A 145 2.64 -21.12 -10.70
N GLU A 146 3.78 -21.18 -11.40
CA GLU A 146 4.17 -22.31 -12.26
C GLU A 146 4.87 -23.46 -11.48
N LYS A 147 5.16 -23.27 -10.19
CA LYS A 147 5.87 -24.23 -9.33
C LYS A 147 7.19 -24.73 -9.93
N SER A 148 7.81 -23.97 -10.84
CA SER A 148 9.05 -24.37 -11.49
C SER A 148 10.23 -24.17 -10.54
N SER A 149 10.50 -25.22 -9.75
CA SER A 149 11.80 -25.61 -9.19
C SER A 149 12.65 -24.57 -8.43
N GLY A 150 12.82 -24.80 -7.12
CA GLY A 150 13.97 -24.28 -6.36
C GLY A 150 13.73 -23.02 -5.54
N CYS A 151 12.48 -22.69 -5.19
CA CYS A 151 12.18 -21.56 -4.33
C CYS A 151 12.95 -21.67 -3.01
N ASN A 152 13.65 -20.60 -2.62
CA ASN A 152 14.23 -20.51 -1.29
C ASN A 152 13.07 -20.36 -0.30
N MET A 153 12.60 -21.48 0.24
CA MET A 153 11.43 -21.57 1.12
C MET A 153 11.53 -20.68 2.37
N MET A 154 12.73 -20.21 2.72
CA MET A 154 12.93 -19.23 3.79
C MET A 154 12.73 -17.78 3.36
N ILE A 155 13.15 -17.42 2.14
CA ILE A 155 13.12 -16.03 1.66
C ILE A 155 11.78 -15.69 1.01
N THR A 156 11.17 -16.64 0.28
CA THR A 156 9.96 -16.36 -0.48
C THR A 156 8.79 -15.85 0.38
N PRO A 157 8.48 -16.40 1.56
CA PRO A 157 7.45 -15.84 2.44
C PRO A 157 7.73 -14.40 2.87
N LEU A 158 8.99 -14.03 3.07
CA LEU A 158 9.40 -12.66 3.42
C LEU A 158 9.20 -11.71 2.22
N ILE A 159 9.47 -12.16 1.00
CA ILE A 159 9.17 -11.37 -0.20
C ILE A 159 7.66 -11.16 -0.33
N VAL A 160 6.84 -12.19 -0.13
CA VAL A 160 5.37 -12.06 -0.17
C VAL A 160 4.89 -11.05 0.88
N TYR A 161 5.46 -11.09 2.08
CA TYR A 161 5.19 -10.09 3.11
C TYR A 161 5.54 -8.68 2.63
N ASP A 162 6.75 -8.49 2.10
CA ASP A 162 7.22 -7.20 1.60
C ASP A 162 6.34 -6.65 0.46
N LEU A 163 5.81 -7.52 -0.42
CA LEU A 163 4.90 -7.13 -1.50
C LEU A 163 3.53 -6.59 -1.00
N LEU A 164 3.17 -6.89 0.26
CA LEU A 164 1.89 -6.53 0.86
C LEU A 164 2.02 -5.45 1.94
N LEU A 165 3.19 -4.83 2.10
CA LEU A 165 3.37 -3.67 2.97
C LEU A 165 2.89 -2.39 2.29
N ILE A 166 2.11 -1.57 3.00
CA ILE A 166 1.58 -0.29 2.48
C ILE A 166 2.69 0.67 2.03
N GLU A 167 3.83 0.68 2.72
CA GLU A 167 4.97 1.54 2.39
C GLU A 167 5.86 0.98 1.27
N ASN A 168 5.58 -0.25 0.81
CA ASN A 168 6.43 -0.96 -0.15
C ASN A 168 5.65 -1.29 -1.43
N GLN A 169 5.06 -0.27 -2.05
CA GLN A 169 4.16 -0.43 -3.20
C GLN A 169 4.55 0.44 -4.37
N ILE A 170 4.15 -0.04 -5.55
CA ILE A 170 4.03 0.73 -6.78
C ILE A 170 2.56 0.77 -7.22
N PRO A 171 2.15 1.81 -7.98
CA PRO A 171 0.77 1.89 -8.46
C PRO A 171 0.41 0.70 -9.36
N PHE A 172 -0.78 0.13 -9.17
CA PHE A 172 -1.21 -1.07 -9.88
C PHE A 172 -1.30 -0.87 -11.40
N PHE A 173 -1.66 0.34 -11.85
CA PHE A 173 -1.71 0.64 -13.28
C PHE A 173 -0.32 0.57 -13.94
N VAL A 174 0.77 0.81 -13.21
CA VAL A 174 2.14 0.65 -13.71
C VAL A 174 2.42 -0.81 -14.04
N LEU A 175 1.97 -1.73 -13.18
CA LEU A 175 2.06 -3.18 -13.45
C LEU A 175 1.31 -3.55 -14.74
N LYS A 176 0.12 -2.99 -14.97
CA LYS A 176 -0.64 -3.17 -16.22
C LYS A 176 0.15 -2.66 -17.43
N ILE A 177 0.71 -1.45 -17.36
CA ILE A 177 1.52 -0.86 -18.44
C ILE A 177 2.68 -1.80 -18.81
N ILE A 178 3.43 -2.29 -17.82
CA ILE A 178 4.59 -3.15 -18.04
C ILE A 178 4.15 -4.50 -18.59
N PHE A 179 3.11 -5.10 -18.03
CA PHE A 179 2.54 -6.35 -18.51
C PHE A 179 2.14 -6.23 -19.98
N ASP A 180 1.34 -5.23 -20.34
CA ASP A 180 0.89 -5.02 -21.71
C ASP A 180 2.05 -4.79 -22.68
N CYS A 181 3.06 -3.99 -22.29
CA CYS A 181 4.23 -3.76 -23.13
C CYS A 181 5.01 -5.05 -23.41
N THR A 182 5.18 -5.89 -22.39
CA THR A 182 5.98 -7.11 -22.51
C THR A 182 5.24 -8.21 -23.25
N ILE A 183 3.93 -8.34 -23.06
CA ILE A 183 3.09 -9.31 -23.77
C ILE A 183 2.91 -8.92 -25.23
N VAL A 184 2.58 -7.67 -25.54
CA VAL A 184 2.47 -7.20 -26.94
C VAL A 184 3.78 -7.42 -27.69
N ALA A 185 4.92 -7.10 -27.07
CA ALA A 185 6.23 -7.31 -27.70
C ALA A 185 6.58 -8.79 -27.94
N SER A 186 6.00 -9.70 -27.15
CA SER A 186 6.29 -11.14 -27.26
C SER A 186 5.55 -11.83 -28.40
N GLY A 187 4.47 -11.25 -28.92
CA GLY A 187 3.54 -11.92 -29.84
C GLY A 187 2.84 -13.15 -29.25
N ARG A 188 3.09 -13.48 -27.97
CA ARG A 188 2.49 -14.61 -27.25
C ARG A 188 1.24 -14.13 -26.54
N MET A 189 0.13 -14.15 -27.27
CA MET A 189 -1.23 -13.93 -26.74
C MET A 189 -1.71 -15.04 -25.78
N HIS A 190 -0.83 -15.96 -25.36
CA HIS A 190 -1.17 -17.20 -24.65
C HIS A 190 -0.96 -17.16 -23.13
N ILE A 191 -0.67 -16.02 -22.51
CA ILE A 191 -0.95 -15.86 -21.08
C ILE A 191 -2.48 -15.71 -20.93
N ASN A 192 -3.18 -16.82 -21.09
CA ASN A 192 -4.65 -16.94 -21.01
C ASN A 192 -5.15 -16.95 -19.55
N SER A 193 -4.26 -16.92 -18.56
CA SER A 193 -4.60 -16.64 -17.17
C SER A 193 -4.41 -15.14 -16.91
N SER A 194 -5.47 -14.45 -16.51
CA SER A 194 -5.38 -13.02 -16.17
C SER A 194 -4.31 -12.81 -15.10
N PHE A 195 -3.62 -11.66 -15.11
CA PHE A 195 -2.66 -11.29 -14.06
C PHE A 195 -3.24 -11.49 -12.64
N THR A 196 -4.54 -11.23 -12.48
CA THR A 196 -5.27 -11.49 -11.24
C THR A 196 -5.32 -12.95 -10.84
N GLN A 197 -5.46 -13.88 -11.79
CA GLN A 197 -5.47 -15.30 -11.49
C GLN A 197 -4.13 -15.77 -10.91
N HIS A 198 -3.01 -15.25 -11.42
CA HIS A 198 -1.70 -15.57 -10.86
C HIS A 198 -1.51 -14.98 -9.45
N ILE A 199 -1.99 -13.75 -9.20
CA ILE A 199 -1.99 -13.18 -7.85
C ILE A 199 -2.85 -14.03 -6.91
N SER A 200 -4.06 -14.44 -7.31
CA SER A 200 -4.94 -15.27 -6.49
C SER A 200 -4.29 -16.60 -6.12
N VAL A 201 -3.58 -17.24 -7.06
CA VAL A 201 -2.83 -18.48 -6.81
C VAL A 201 -1.71 -18.24 -5.79
N LEU A 202 -0.96 -17.14 -5.93
CA LEU A 202 0.08 -16.75 -4.96
C LEU A 202 -0.52 -16.59 -3.55
N LEU A 203 -1.59 -15.80 -3.42
CA LEU A 203 -2.23 -15.53 -2.13
C LEU A 203 -2.77 -16.79 -1.45
N GLY A 204 -3.39 -17.68 -2.23
CA GLY A 204 -3.87 -18.97 -1.75
C GLY A 204 -2.73 -19.90 -1.32
N TYR A 205 -1.62 -19.92 -2.05
CA TYR A 205 -0.47 -20.77 -1.73
C TYR A 205 0.22 -20.38 -0.43
N TYR A 206 0.45 -19.08 -0.22
CA TYR A 206 1.07 -18.58 1.01
C TYR A 206 0.10 -18.47 2.19
N LYS A 207 -1.18 -18.83 1.99
CA LYS A 207 -2.24 -18.72 2.99
C LYS A 207 -2.18 -17.38 3.71
N VAL A 208 -2.06 -16.29 2.94
CA VAL A 208 -1.95 -14.93 3.49
C VAL A 208 -3.09 -14.66 4.47
N PHE A 209 -4.26 -15.22 4.19
CA PHE A 209 -5.36 -15.37 5.14
C PHE A 209 -5.92 -16.81 5.07
N GLU A 210 -6.28 -17.37 6.22
CA GLU A 210 -7.00 -18.65 6.32
C GLU A 210 -8.44 -18.46 5.83
N SER A 211 -8.69 -18.74 4.55
CA SER A 211 -10.05 -18.75 4.01
C SER A 211 -10.22 -19.87 3.00
N ASN A 212 -11.21 -20.74 3.20
CA ASN A 212 -11.44 -21.90 2.35
C ASN A 212 -12.30 -21.61 1.11
N SER A 213 -12.92 -20.42 0.98
CA SER A 213 -13.97 -20.20 -0.02
C SER A 213 -14.21 -18.73 -0.44
N VAL A 214 -13.17 -17.91 -0.55
CA VAL A 214 -13.34 -16.60 -1.21
C VAL A 214 -13.40 -16.81 -2.72
N VAL A 215 -14.61 -16.80 -3.28
CA VAL A 215 -14.81 -16.70 -4.73
C VAL A 215 -14.45 -15.28 -5.14
N PRO A 216 -13.43 -15.06 -5.97
CA PRO A 216 -13.02 -13.71 -6.34
C PRO A 216 -14.14 -13.03 -7.12
N ASN A 217 -14.72 -11.95 -6.57
CA ASN A 217 -15.56 -11.03 -7.34
C ASN A 217 -14.74 -9.92 -8.02
N VAL A 218 -13.45 -10.16 -8.26
CA VAL A 218 -12.55 -9.09 -8.69
C VAL A 218 -12.53 -9.00 -10.21
N SER A 219 -13.47 -8.23 -10.77
CA SER A 219 -13.22 -7.59 -12.05
C SER A 219 -12.08 -6.59 -11.86
N LEU A 220 -11.08 -6.60 -12.75
CA LEU A 220 -10.01 -5.58 -12.83
C LEU A 220 -10.61 -4.24 -13.27
N ASP A 221 -11.45 -3.63 -12.45
CA ASP A 221 -11.88 -2.28 -12.69
C ASP A 221 -10.70 -1.31 -12.52
N SER A 222 -10.84 -0.12 -13.08
CA SER A 222 -9.85 0.97 -13.05
C SER A 222 -9.59 1.52 -11.63
N THR A 223 -10.20 0.95 -10.59
CA THR A 223 -10.23 1.52 -9.24
C THR A 223 -9.24 0.87 -8.27
N THR A 224 -8.33 0.01 -8.75
CA THR A 224 -7.33 -0.65 -7.89
C THR A 224 -6.05 0.18 -7.85
N ASP A 225 -5.65 0.60 -6.65
CA ASP A 225 -4.52 1.54 -6.48
C ASP A 225 -3.15 0.85 -6.48
N HIS A 226 -3.00 -0.25 -5.75
CA HIS A 226 -1.75 -1.01 -5.59
C HIS A 226 -2.06 -2.47 -5.18
N LEU A 227 -1.03 -3.31 -5.03
CA LEU A 227 -1.20 -4.75 -4.77
C LEU A 227 -1.91 -5.04 -3.44
N LEU A 228 -1.55 -4.37 -2.34
CA LEU A 228 -2.26 -4.50 -1.06
C LEU A 228 -3.74 -4.10 -1.19
N HIS A 229 -4.09 -3.03 -1.93
CA HIS A 229 -5.49 -2.69 -2.19
C HIS A 229 -6.20 -3.80 -3.00
N PHE A 230 -5.52 -4.40 -3.98
CA PHE A 230 -6.04 -5.58 -4.67
C PHE A 230 -6.37 -6.73 -3.70
N VAL A 231 -5.47 -7.04 -2.76
CA VAL A 231 -5.70 -8.06 -1.73
C VAL A 231 -6.88 -7.69 -0.84
N HIS A 232 -7.01 -6.43 -0.44
CA HIS A 232 -8.16 -5.96 0.34
C HIS A 232 -9.50 -6.16 -0.39
N LYS A 233 -9.54 -5.89 -1.69
CA LYS A 233 -10.74 -6.16 -2.50
C LYS A 233 -10.99 -7.66 -2.65
N TYR A 234 -9.92 -8.44 -2.81
CA TYR A 234 -10.01 -9.89 -2.98
C TYR A 234 -10.71 -10.55 -1.79
N TYR A 235 -10.35 -10.17 -0.56
CA TYR A 235 -10.90 -10.75 0.68
C TYR A 235 -12.11 -9.98 1.24
N GLN A 236 -12.72 -9.08 0.47
CA GLN A 236 -13.93 -8.36 0.88
C GLN A 236 -15.18 -9.26 0.71
N PRO A 237 -16.12 -9.29 1.69
CA PRO A 237 -17.33 -10.09 1.59
C PRO A 237 -18.22 -9.64 0.43
N VAL A 238 -18.92 -10.60 -0.18
CA VAL A 238 -19.80 -10.39 -1.36
C VAL A 238 -21.06 -9.61 -0.99
N GLU A 239 -21.54 -9.70 0.25
CA GLU A 239 -22.70 -8.94 0.72
C GLU A 239 -22.27 -7.66 1.46
N PRO A 240 -22.90 -6.50 1.15
CA PRO A 240 -22.66 -5.28 1.90
C PRO A 240 -23.09 -5.48 3.35
N MET A 241 -22.14 -5.32 4.27
CA MET A 241 -22.44 -5.27 5.71
C MET A 241 -23.57 -4.27 5.96
N PRO A 242 -24.56 -4.58 6.81
CA PRO A 242 -25.60 -3.64 7.16
C PRO A 242 -24.93 -2.36 7.66
N SER A 243 -25.21 -1.25 7.00
CA SER A 243 -24.67 0.06 7.31
C SER A 243 -25.25 0.49 8.65
N VAL A 244 -24.63 0.09 9.76
CA VAL A 244 -24.91 0.71 11.04
C VAL A 244 -24.35 2.12 10.91
N PHE A 245 -25.22 3.11 10.70
CA PHE A 245 -24.88 4.52 10.80
C PHE A 245 -24.27 4.74 12.18
N VAL A 246 -22.94 4.75 12.26
CA VAL A 246 -22.24 5.27 13.41
C VAL A 246 -22.24 6.77 13.21
N GLU A 247 -22.92 7.50 14.11
CA GLU A 247 -22.93 8.96 14.15
C GLU A 247 -21.50 9.49 13.97
N ALA A 248 -21.39 10.63 13.27
CA ALA A 248 -20.15 11.28 12.85
C ALA A 248 -19.34 11.86 14.02
N ASN A 249 -18.90 11.00 14.92
CA ASN A 249 -17.71 11.07 15.77
C ASN A 249 -17.74 9.86 16.71
N PRO A 250 -17.40 8.64 16.25
CA PRO A 250 -16.96 7.65 17.21
C PRO A 250 -15.73 8.27 17.89
N LYS A 251 -15.75 8.41 19.23
CA LYS A 251 -14.51 8.42 20.01
C LYS A 251 -13.87 7.06 19.79
N GLY A 252 -13.25 6.88 18.62
CA GLY A 252 -12.71 5.62 18.18
C GLY A 252 -11.52 5.30 19.05
N HIS A 253 -11.70 4.34 19.96
CA HIS A 253 -10.59 3.82 20.73
C HIS A 253 -9.67 3.02 19.82
N THR A 254 -8.37 3.25 19.89
CA THR A 254 -7.40 2.44 19.17
C THR A 254 -7.50 0.98 19.61
N ALA A 255 -7.09 0.03 18.76
CA ALA A 255 -7.04 -1.38 19.15
C ALA A 255 -6.20 -1.60 20.42
N VAL A 256 -5.16 -0.77 20.63
CA VAL A 256 -4.33 -0.79 21.83
C VAL A 256 -5.09 -0.29 23.07
N GLU A 257 -5.87 0.79 22.95
CA GLU A 257 -6.71 1.29 24.04
C GLU A 257 -7.80 0.28 24.42
N LEU A 258 -8.46 -0.32 23.42
CA LEU A 258 -9.43 -1.39 23.64
C LEU A 258 -8.79 -2.59 24.33
N HIS A 259 -7.60 -3.01 23.88
CA HIS A 259 -6.86 -4.09 24.55
C HIS A 259 -6.56 -3.76 26.01
N ARG A 260 -6.07 -2.54 26.28
CA ARG A 260 -5.80 -2.04 27.63
C ARG A 260 -7.06 -1.95 28.50
N ALA A 261 -8.21 -1.69 27.89
CA ALA A 261 -9.52 -1.73 28.53
C ALA A 261 -10.05 -3.16 28.79
N GLY A 262 -9.25 -4.19 28.47
CA GLY A 262 -9.58 -5.60 28.72
C GLY A 262 -10.27 -6.29 27.54
N MET A 263 -10.44 -5.61 26.40
CA MET A 263 -11.02 -6.23 25.21
C MET A 263 -10.09 -7.29 24.64
N LYS A 264 -10.68 -8.42 24.26
CA LYS A 264 -9.95 -9.51 23.60
C LYS A 264 -10.22 -9.46 22.10
N PHE A 265 -9.14 -9.57 21.33
CA PHE A 265 -9.20 -9.66 19.87
C PHE A 265 -9.05 -11.11 19.47
N LYS A 266 -9.93 -11.57 18.58
CA LYS A 266 -9.80 -12.88 17.96
C LYS A 266 -9.94 -12.75 16.45
N PRO A 267 -9.28 -13.63 15.67
CA PRO A 267 -9.59 -13.79 14.26
C PRO A 267 -11.09 -13.99 14.07
N ASN A 268 -11.64 -13.44 12.99
CA ASN A 268 -13.01 -13.74 12.63
C ASN A 268 -13.11 -15.19 12.17
N GLU A 269 -14.08 -15.92 12.73
CA GLU A 269 -14.34 -17.33 12.38
C GLU A 269 -15.27 -17.46 11.16
N ASP A 270 -15.87 -16.35 10.70
CA ASP A 270 -16.68 -16.34 9.47
C ASP A 270 -15.76 -16.34 8.23
N GLU A 271 -15.79 -17.47 7.52
CA GLU A 271 -15.01 -17.72 6.30
C GLU A 271 -15.31 -16.72 5.17
N ASN A 272 -16.46 -16.01 5.23
CA ASN A 272 -16.83 -15.02 4.23
C ASN A 272 -16.07 -13.70 4.39
N TRP A 273 -15.43 -13.46 5.53
CA TRP A 273 -14.65 -12.26 5.74
C TRP A 273 -13.39 -12.49 6.58
N ALA A 274 -12.38 -13.06 5.92
CA ALA A 274 -11.11 -13.48 6.54
C ALA A 274 -10.26 -12.33 7.10
N MET A 275 -10.46 -11.09 6.63
CA MET A 275 -9.77 -9.91 7.17
C MET A 275 -10.51 -9.25 8.34
N ALA A 276 -11.72 -9.70 8.70
CA ALA A 276 -12.43 -9.10 9.82
C ALA A 276 -11.81 -9.47 11.17
N LEU A 277 -12.03 -8.60 12.15
CA LEU A 277 -11.60 -8.79 13.53
C LEU A 277 -12.83 -8.90 14.42
N LYS A 278 -12.91 -9.97 15.22
CA LYS A 278 -13.97 -10.10 16.23
C LYS A 278 -13.49 -9.50 17.55
N LEU A 279 -14.32 -8.65 18.12
CA LEU A 279 -14.08 -7.99 19.39
C LEU A 279 -14.92 -8.66 20.49
N GLU A 280 -14.27 -9.20 21.51
CA GLU A 280 -14.95 -9.79 22.67
C GLU A 280 -14.87 -8.86 23.88
N LEU A 281 -16.04 -8.59 24.47
CA LEU A 281 -16.15 -7.83 25.71
C LEU A 281 -15.60 -8.66 26.89
N PRO A 282 -15.00 -7.99 27.90
CA PRO A 282 -14.60 -8.66 29.12
C PRO A 282 -15.82 -9.26 29.81
N SER A 283 -15.67 -10.48 30.32
CA SER A 283 -16.72 -11.21 31.06
C SER A 283 -17.18 -10.52 32.36
N SER A 284 -16.58 -9.40 32.75
CA SER A 284 -17.00 -8.56 33.87
C SER A 284 -18.07 -7.51 33.51
N PHE A 285 -18.41 -7.34 32.22
CA PHE A 285 -19.39 -6.34 31.75
C PHE A 285 -20.80 -6.90 31.51
N PHE A 286 -21.18 -8.05 32.10
CA PHE A 286 -22.52 -8.62 31.94
C PHE A 286 -23.60 -7.82 32.71
N PHE A 287 -24.02 -6.71 32.13
CA PHE A 287 -25.41 -6.29 32.13
C PHE A 287 -25.75 -5.88 30.68
N HIS A 288 -26.51 -6.74 30.00
CA HIS A 288 -26.95 -6.69 28.58
C HIS A 288 -25.95 -7.24 27.54
N GLY A 289 -26.16 -8.51 27.18
CA GLY A 289 -25.41 -9.23 26.15
C GLY A 289 -25.65 -8.67 24.75
N SER A 290 -24.68 -7.88 24.27
CA SER A 290 -24.59 -7.51 22.86
C SER A 290 -23.20 -7.86 22.34
N GLN A 291 -23.15 -8.82 21.41
CA GLN A 291 -21.96 -9.13 20.61
C GLN A 291 -21.93 -8.14 19.43
N PHE A 292 -20.77 -7.52 19.17
CA PHE A 292 -20.60 -6.64 18.02
C PHE A 292 -19.48 -7.15 17.13
N SER A 293 -19.80 -7.46 15.88
CA SER A 293 -18.86 -7.61 14.78
C SER A 293 -18.69 -6.24 14.14
N GLN A 294 -17.49 -5.66 14.21
CA GLN A 294 -17.20 -4.41 13.48
C GLN A 294 -16.48 -4.71 12.17
N PRO A 295 -16.88 -4.03 11.08
CA PRO A 295 -16.12 -4.06 9.86
C PRO A 295 -14.71 -3.48 10.05
N PHE A 296 -13.72 -3.92 9.26
CA PHE A 296 -12.49 -3.13 9.10
C PHE A 296 -12.93 -1.71 8.69
N PRO A 297 -12.55 -0.64 9.40
CA PRO A 297 -13.00 0.70 9.07
C PRO A 297 -12.60 1.00 7.63
N ARG A 298 -13.53 1.57 6.84
CA ARG A 298 -13.11 2.40 5.71
C ARG A 298 -12.35 3.56 6.32
N PHE A 299 -11.03 3.50 6.28
CA PHE A 299 -10.18 4.58 6.77
C PHE A 299 -10.26 5.75 5.81
N HIS A 300 -11.24 6.62 6.03
CA HIS A 300 -11.12 8.03 5.67
C HIS A 300 -10.46 8.73 6.84
N GLY A 301 -9.14 8.87 6.77
CA GLY A 301 -8.36 9.61 7.75
C GLY A 301 -8.24 8.91 9.11
N TYR A 302 -6.99 8.65 9.50
CA TYR A 302 -6.56 8.30 10.85
C TYR A 302 -6.93 6.90 11.40
N ASN A 303 -5.89 6.26 11.95
CA ASN A 303 -5.85 5.07 12.80
C ASN A 303 -5.76 3.69 12.14
N GLY A 304 -4.62 3.40 11.50
CA GLY A 304 -4.24 2.09 10.99
C GLY A 304 -4.51 0.93 11.96
N LEU A 305 -5.28 -0.05 11.48
CA LEU A 305 -5.47 -1.35 12.12
C LEU A 305 -4.41 -2.34 11.61
N ARG A 306 -3.93 -3.15 12.55
CA ARG A 306 -2.93 -4.20 12.39
C ARG A 306 -3.36 -5.25 11.35
N LEU A 307 -2.73 -5.22 10.18
CA LEU A 307 -2.63 -6.36 9.27
C LEU A 307 -1.14 -6.50 8.95
N GLY A 308 -0.46 -7.46 9.60
CA GLY A 308 0.95 -7.71 9.31
C GLY A 308 1.85 -8.08 10.49
N CYS A 309 1.31 -8.40 11.67
CA CYS A 309 2.12 -8.97 12.75
C CYS A 309 1.59 -10.38 13.07
N GLN A 310 2.24 -11.41 12.52
CA GLN A 310 2.38 -12.72 13.18
C GLN A 310 3.55 -12.62 14.16
#